data_AF-A0A7Y3IXA6-F1
#
_entry.id   AF-A0A7Y3IXA6-F1
#
_cell.length_a   1.000
_cell.length_b   1.000
_cell.length_c   1.000
_cell.angle_alpha   90.00
_cell.angle_beta   90.00
_cell.angle_gamma   90.00
#
_symmetry.space_group_name_H-M   'P 1'
#
loop_
_entity.id
_entity.type
_entity.pdbx_description
1 polymer ?
#
loop_
_entity_poly.entity_id
_entity_poly.type
_entity_poly.pdbx_seq_one_letter_code
_entity_poly.pdbx_strand_id
1 'polypeptide(L)'
;MLPWVLMACSGQQVRQYADQKPAFDAVKYFQGNVEGNGIFQDRHGKVLRRFKVQTQGVQQGDSLVLHEVFDNLDGTHPTRTWLLRSVHPGELTGYAADVVGVATGQMAGNALHWNYVLDLPVHGHTLPVRMDDWMYAIDAEHVLNVTRMSFWGWTLGHVTLAFSKHMGEQHVSSLK
;
A
#
# COMPACT_ATOMS: atom_id res chain seq x y z
N MET A 1 -19.59 -25.18 -37.26
CA MET A 1 -19.35 -25.11 -35.80
C MET A 1 -18.29 -24.04 -35.60
N LEU A 2 -18.66 -22.88 -35.05
CA LEU A 2 -17.77 -21.74 -34.88
C LEU A 2 -16.93 -21.97 -33.60
N PRO A 3 -15.58 -22.03 -33.67
CA PRO A 3 -14.78 -22.18 -32.47
C PRO A 3 -14.82 -20.87 -31.69
N TRP A 4 -15.33 -20.95 -30.47
CA TRP A 4 -15.26 -19.88 -29.48
C TRP A 4 -13.79 -19.63 -29.15
N VAL A 5 -13.26 -18.50 -29.61
CA VAL A 5 -11.94 -18.02 -29.21
C VAL A 5 -12.06 -17.59 -27.75
N LEU A 6 -11.38 -18.29 -26.85
CA LEU A 6 -11.20 -17.91 -25.45
C LEU A 6 -10.50 -16.55 -25.42
N MET A 7 -11.25 -15.48 -25.15
CA MET A 7 -10.69 -14.16 -24.86
C MET A 7 -9.77 -14.31 -23.66
N ALA A 8 -8.50 -13.95 -23.86
CA ALA A 8 -7.44 -14.03 -22.88
C ALA A 8 -7.88 -13.38 -21.55
N CYS A 9 -7.66 -14.09 -20.44
CA CYS A 9 -7.68 -13.52 -19.10
C CYS A 9 -6.51 -12.52 -18.99
N SER A 10 -6.66 -11.30 -19.51
CA SER A 10 -5.77 -10.21 -19.15
C SER A 10 -6.10 -9.82 -17.72
N GLY A 11 -5.20 -10.15 -16.78
CA GLY A 11 -5.30 -9.66 -15.41
C GLY A 11 -5.37 -8.14 -15.37
N GLN A 12 -5.82 -7.60 -14.24
CA GLN A 12 -5.95 -6.17 -14.02
C GLN A 12 -4.62 -5.45 -14.32
N GLN A 13 -4.62 -4.48 -15.23
CA GLN A 13 -3.43 -3.69 -15.58
C GLN A 13 -3.62 -2.25 -15.10
N VAL A 14 -2.59 -1.66 -14.49
CA VAL A 14 -2.71 -0.29 -13.97
C VAL A 14 -3.02 0.73 -15.06
N ARG A 15 -2.55 0.50 -16.30
CA ARG A 15 -2.76 1.41 -17.44
C ARG A 15 -4.22 1.70 -17.77
N GLN A 16 -5.15 0.83 -17.38
CA GLN A 16 -6.58 1.07 -17.58
C GLN A 16 -7.10 2.30 -16.82
N TYR A 17 -6.35 2.76 -15.80
CA TYR A 17 -6.68 3.93 -15.01
C TYR A 17 -6.03 5.22 -15.53
N ALA A 18 -5.27 5.20 -16.63
CA ALA A 18 -4.46 6.35 -17.07
C ALA A 18 -5.23 7.67 -17.21
N ASP A 19 -6.49 7.62 -17.64
CA ASP A 19 -7.35 8.79 -17.84
C ASP A 19 -8.16 9.18 -16.59
N GLN A 20 -8.07 8.40 -15.51
CA GLN A 20 -8.79 8.66 -14.27
C GLN A 20 -8.15 9.79 -13.47
N LYS A 21 -9.00 10.52 -12.73
CA LYS A 21 -8.63 11.65 -11.87
C LYS A 21 -9.11 11.41 -10.44
N PRO A 22 -8.44 11.99 -9.42
CA PRO A 22 -7.23 12.80 -9.52
C PRO A 22 -6.00 11.97 -9.93
N ALA A 23 -4.98 12.58 -10.52
CA ALA A 23 -3.73 11.88 -10.76
C ALA A 23 -3.05 11.59 -9.41
N PHE A 24 -2.70 10.33 -9.16
CA PHE A 24 -2.10 9.88 -7.92
C PHE A 24 -0.59 9.96 -8.01
N ASP A 25 0.02 10.71 -7.08
CA ASP A 25 1.45 10.75 -6.84
C ASP A 25 1.68 10.23 -5.42
N ALA A 26 2.08 8.96 -5.31
CA ALA A 26 2.27 8.30 -4.03
C ALA A 26 3.36 8.97 -3.18
N VAL A 27 4.45 9.45 -3.81
CA VAL A 27 5.56 10.09 -3.09
C VAL A 27 5.06 11.38 -2.44
N LYS A 28 4.33 12.20 -3.19
CA LYS A 28 3.75 13.44 -2.67
C LYS A 28 2.65 13.18 -1.63
N TYR A 29 1.80 12.18 -1.87
CA TYR A 29 0.70 11.85 -0.96
C TYR A 29 1.23 11.42 0.41
N PHE A 30 2.19 10.50 0.47
CA PHE A 30 2.69 9.97 1.74
C PHE A 30 3.74 10.87 2.43
N GLN A 31 4.16 11.98 1.82
CA GLN A 31 4.99 12.98 2.52
C GLN A 31 4.20 13.69 3.64
N GLY A 32 4.74 13.70 4.86
CA GLY A 32 4.07 14.23 6.05
C GLY A 32 3.27 13.15 6.79
N ASN A 33 2.27 13.57 7.56
CA ASN A 33 1.46 12.67 8.37
C ASN A 33 0.24 12.17 7.58
N VAL A 34 0.04 10.86 7.55
CA VAL A 34 -1.12 10.19 6.98
C VAL A 34 -1.63 9.19 8.01
N GLU A 35 -2.94 9.15 8.22
CA GLU A 35 -3.58 8.17 9.08
C GLU A 35 -4.32 7.14 8.24
N GLY A 36 -4.45 5.92 8.76
CA GLY A 36 -5.15 4.84 8.08
C GLY A 36 -6.02 4.03 9.02
N ASN A 37 -7.19 3.62 8.54
CA ASN A 37 -8.09 2.70 9.24
C ASN A 37 -8.32 1.46 8.37
N GLY A 38 -8.02 0.28 8.92
CA GLY A 38 -7.99 -0.94 8.13
C GLY A 38 -8.67 -2.14 8.78
N ILE A 39 -9.02 -3.10 7.94
CA ILE A 39 -9.50 -4.42 8.32
C ILE A 39 -8.67 -5.50 7.63
N PHE A 40 -8.50 -6.62 8.31
CA PHE A 40 -8.02 -7.86 7.72
C PHE A 40 -9.13 -8.89 7.73
N GLN A 41 -9.39 -9.47 6.56
CA GLN A 41 -10.39 -10.49 6.33
C GLN A 41 -9.73 -11.80 5.91
N ASP A 42 -10.27 -12.92 6.38
CA ASP A 42 -9.86 -14.22 5.85
C ASP A 42 -10.37 -14.43 4.41
N ARG A 43 -9.96 -15.55 3.80
CA ARG A 43 -10.41 -15.91 2.44
C ARG A 43 -11.92 -16.13 2.28
N HIS A 44 -12.68 -16.26 3.38
CA HIS A 44 -14.13 -16.39 3.38
C HIS A 44 -14.83 -15.05 3.66
N GLY A 45 -14.07 -13.96 3.79
CA GLY A 45 -14.59 -12.61 4.05
C GLY A 45 -14.85 -12.29 5.53
N LYS A 46 -14.57 -13.21 6.44
CA LYS A 46 -14.73 -12.96 7.89
C LYS A 46 -13.67 -11.96 8.34
N VAL A 47 -14.12 -10.85 8.94
CA VAL A 47 -13.22 -9.87 9.56
C VAL A 47 -12.56 -10.50 10.78
N LEU A 48 -11.25 -10.67 10.73
CA LEU A 48 -10.47 -11.24 11.83
C LEU A 48 -9.78 -10.16 12.66
N ARG A 49 -9.37 -9.05 12.04
CA ARG A 49 -8.72 -7.93 12.72
C ARG A 49 -9.19 -6.60 12.17
N ARG A 50 -9.15 -5.59 13.03
CA ARG A 50 -9.26 -4.17 12.68
C ARG A 50 -8.00 -3.50 13.25
N PHE A 51 -7.49 -2.51 12.56
CA PHE A 51 -6.27 -1.83 12.98
C PHE A 51 -6.29 -0.38 12.51
N LYS A 52 -5.46 0.44 13.15
CA LYS A 52 -5.09 1.75 12.64
C LYS A 52 -3.63 1.73 12.21
N VAL A 53 -3.25 2.66 11.36
CA VAL A 53 -1.86 2.91 11.02
C VAL A 53 -1.62 4.41 11.00
N GLN A 54 -0.49 4.83 11.54
CA GLN A 54 0.02 6.18 11.39
C GLN A 54 1.29 6.12 10.55
N THR A 55 1.33 6.91 9.48
CA THR A 55 2.45 6.98 8.56
C THR A 55 3.03 8.38 8.60
N GLN A 56 4.35 8.47 8.79
CA GLN A 56 5.10 9.71 8.70
C GLN A 56 6.13 9.61 7.57
N GLY A 57 5.94 10.40 6.52
CA GLY A 57 6.86 10.46 5.40
C GLY A 57 7.80 11.67 5.44
N VAL A 58 9.10 11.41 5.25
CA VAL A 58 10.14 12.45 5.17
C VAL A 58 10.95 12.26 3.89
N GLN A 59 11.01 13.30 3.07
CA GLN A 59 11.86 13.32 1.88
C GLN A 59 13.33 13.42 2.30
N GLN A 60 14.17 12.52 1.79
CA GLN A 60 15.62 12.49 2.00
C GLN A 60 16.32 12.30 0.65
N GLY A 61 16.80 13.40 0.07
CA GLY A 61 17.35 13.41 -1.28
C GLY A 61 16.33 12.89 -2.29
N ASP A 62 16.69 11.84 -3.03
CA ASP A 62 15.84 11.23 -4.06
C ASP A 62 14.86 10.18 -3.52
N SER A 63 14.85 9.94 -2.21
CA SER A 63 14.02 8.90 -1.60
C SER A 63 13.04 9.48 -0.57
N LEU A 64 11.89 8.83 -0.43
CA LEU A 64 10.94 9.11 0.63
C LEU A 64 11.04 8.01 1.68
N VAL A 65 11.36 8.40 2.92
CA VAL A 65 11.36 7.50 4.07
C VAL A 65 9.98 7.55 4.72
N LEU A 66 9.24 6.45 4.69
CA LEU A 66 7.93 6.33 5.37
C LEU A 66 8.07 5.50 6.63
N HIS A 67 7.82 6.09 7.79
CA HIS A 67 7.72 5.35 9.04
C HIS A 67 6.25 5.06 9.35
N GLU A 68 5.90 3.79 9.45
CA GLU A 68 4.56 3.27 9.71
C GLU A 68 4.52 2.69 11.12
N VAL A 69 3.51 3.07 11.89
CA VAL A 69 3.20 2.51 13.21
C VAL A 69 1.78 1.97 13.16
N PHE A 70 1.64 0.67 13.36
CA PHE A 70 0.34 0.00 13.38
C PHE A 70 -0.19 -0.04 14.81
N ASP A 71 -1.49 0.12 14.98
CA ASP A 71 -2.20 -0.03 16.25
C ASP A 71 -3.24 -1.14 16.09
N ASN A 72 -2.91 -2.30 16.66
CA ASN A 72 -3.75 -3.48 16.64
C ASN A 72 -4.61 -3.56 17.90
N LEU A 73 -5.80 -4.16 17.78
CA LEU A 73 -6.72 -4.34 18.91
C LEU A 73 -6.15 -5.20 20.05
N ASP A 74 -5.07 -5.94 19.83
CA ASP A 74 -4.37 -6.72 20.85
C ASP A 74 -3.32 -5.92 21.63
N GLY A 75 -3.20 -4.60 21.34
CA GLY A 75 -2.23 -3.71 21.97
C GLY A 75 -0.82 -3.83 21.41
N THR A 76 -0.60 -4.62 20.36
CA THR A 76 0.70 -4.67 19.67
C THR A 76 0.85 -3.48 18.73
N HIS A 77 2.08 -2.94 18.68
CA HIS A 77 2.44 -1.82 17.82
C HIS A 77 3.59 -2.17 16.88
N PRO A 78 3.36 -3.03 15.87
CA PRO A 78 4.39 -3.30 14.88
C PRO A 78 4.70 -2.01 14.11
N THR A 79 5.93 -1.87 13.67
CA THR A 79 6.38 -0.74 12.87
C THR A 79 7.03 -1.23 11.58
N ARG A 80 6.94 -0.42 10.54
CA ARG A 80 7.65 -0.65 9.28
C ARG A 80 8.22 0.67 8.78
N THR A 81 9.45 0.63 8.29
CA THR A 81 10.06 1.79 7.65
C THR A 81 10.35 1.47 6.21
N TRP A 82 9.66 2.14 5.29
CA TRP A 82 9.92 2.05 3.86
C TRP A 82 10.93 3.11 3.42
N LEU A 83 11.81 2.71 2.53
CA LEU A 83 12.60 3.60 1.69
C LEU A 83 12.07 3.50 0.26
N LEU A 84 11.33 4.51 -0.17
CA LEU A 84 10.70 4.56 -1.49
C LEU A 84 11.51 5.43 -2.45
N ARG A 85 11.64 5.00 -3.70
CA ARG A 85 12.34 5.75 -4.75
C ARG A 85 11.64 5.64 -6.09
N SER A 86 11.40 6.77 -6.74
CA SER A 86 10.95 6.79 -8.14
C SER A 86 12.11 6.41 -9.06
N VAL A 87 11.89 5.40 -9.92
CA VAL A 87 12.90 4.96 -10.90
C VAL A 87 12.64 5.56 -12.27
N HIS A 88 11.37 5.67 -12.65
CA HIS A 88 10.88 6.29 -13.88
C HIS A 88 9.53 6.97 -13.60
N PRO A 89 9.04 7.84 -14.51
CA PRO A 89 7.70 8.40 -14.39
C PRO A 89 6.66 7.28 -14.27
N GLY A 90 5.94 7.26 -13.15
CA GLY A 90 4.95 6.23 -12.85
C GLY A 90 5.51 4.91 -12.32
N GLU A 91 6.82 4.78 -12.10
CA GLU A 91 7.43 3.57 -11.54
C GLU A 91 8.14 3.86 -10.22
N LEU A 92 7.82 3.07 -9.20
CA LEU A 92 8.32 3.21 -7.84
C LEU A 92 8.99 1.91 -7.39
N THR A 93 10.05 2.03 -6.60
CA THR A 93 10.68 0.91 -5.90
C THR A 93 10.70 1.17 -4.41
N GLY A 94 10.71 0.10 -3.61
CA GLY A 94 10.66 0.20 -2.16
C GLY A 94 11.47 -0.86 -1.45
N TYR A 95 12.04 -0.48 -0.32
CA TYR A 95 12.77 -1.38 0.57
C TYR A 95 12.24 -1.23 1.99
N ALA A 96 12.12 -2.32 2.71
CA ALA A 96 11.86 -2.33 4.15
C ALA A 96 12.54 -3.56 4.76
N ALA A 97 12.81 -3.52 6.06
CA ALA A 97 13.61 -4.56 6.74
C ALA A 97 12.94 -5.95 6.73
N ASP A 98 11.61 -5.99 6.67
CA ASP A 98 10.78 -7.19 6.63
C ASP A 98 10.33 -7.56 5.21
N VAL A 99 10.84 -6.88 4.19
CA VAL A 99 10.52 -7.15 2.79
C VAL A 99 11.63 -7.95 2.14
N VAL A 100 11.27 -9.08 1.53
CA VAL A 100 12.20 -9.93 0.79
C VAL A 100 12.46 -9.30 -0.57
N GLY A 101 13.69 -8.83 -0.79
CA GLY A 101 14.11 -8.21 -2.04
C GLY A 101 13.64 -6.77 -2.17
N VAL A 102 12.99 -6.45 -3.30
CA VAL A 102 12.58 -5.08 -3.64
C VAL A 102 11.10 -5.06 -3.95
N ALA A 103 10.37 -4.12 -3.35
CA ALA A 103 9.00 -3.84 -3.72
C ALA A 103 8.94 -3.03 -5.02
N THR A 104 7.96 -3.31 -5.86
CA THR A 104 7.79 -2.65 -7.16
C THR A 104 6.39 -2.07 -7.30
N GLY A 105 6.32 -0.84 -7.78
CA GLY A 105 5.10 -0.07 -7.98
C GLY A 105 4.96 0.44 -9.40
N GLN A 106 3.75 0.38 -9.95
CA GLN A 106 3.38 1.05 -11.19
C GLN A 106 2.16 1.95 -10.95
N MET A 107 2.20 3.18 -11.43
CA MET A 107 1.14 4.19 -11.28
C MET A 107 0.60 4.61 -12.65
N ALA A 108 -0.72 4.79 -12.73
CA ALA A 108 -1.38 5.42 -13.87
C ALA A 108 -2.69 6.07 -13.42
N GLY A 109 -2.91 7.33 -13.84
CA GLY A 109 -4.05 8.14 -13.40
C GLY A 109 -4.18 8.14 -11.88
N ASN A 110 -5.30 7.66 -11.34
CA ASN A 110 -5.55 7.65 -9.90
C ASN A 110 -5.08 6.37 -9.17
N ALA A 111 -4.41 5.44 -9.85
CA ALA A 111 -4.10 4.13 -9.30
C ALA A 111 -2.59 3.87 -9.15
N LEU A 112 -2.23 3.13 -8.10
CA LEU A 112 -0.92 2.49 -7.88
C LEU A 112 -1.13 0.99 -7.67
N HIS A 113 -0.41 0.17 -8.41
CA HIS A 113 -0.28 -1.27 -8.16
C HIS A 113 1.08 -1.55 -7.53
N TRP A 114 1.09 -1.90 -6.25
CA TRP A 114 2.28 -2.11 -5.43
C TRP A 114 2.42 -3.58 -5.06
N ASN A 115 3.60 -4.16 -5.31
CA ASN A 115 3.84 -5.59 -5.14
C ASN A 115 5.12 -5.83 -4.36
N TYR A 116 5.05 -6.73 -3.38
CA TYR A 116 6.21 -7.12 -2.57
C TYR A 116 5.99 -8.47 -1.88
N VAL A 117 7.05 -9.01 -1.29
CA VAL A 117 7.01 -10.20 -0.45
C VAL A 117 7.37 -9.79 0.97
N LEU A 118 6.48 -10.06 1.90
CA LEU A 118 6.60 -9.72 3.31
C LEU A 118 6.95 -10.97 4.12
N ASP A 119 8.01 -10.90 4.92
CA ASP A 119 8.33 -11.91 5.92
C ASP A 119 7.42 -11.75 7.13
N LEU A 120 6.31 -12.49 7.13
CA LEU A 120 5.27 -12.41 8.16
C LEU A 120 5.53 -13.41 9.29
N PRO A 121 5.73 -12.97 10.54
CA PRO A 121 5.83 -13.87 11.68
C PRO A 121 4.47 -14.50 12.02
N VAL A 122 4.39 -15.83 12.01
CA VAL A 122 3.20 -16.63 12.33
C VAL A 122 3.61 -17.83 13.17
N HIS A 123 3.14 -17.89 14.42
CA HIS A 123 3.33 -19.04 15.33
C HIS A 123 4.78 -19.55 15.44
N GLY A 124 5.77 -18.64 15.52
CA GLY A 124 7.19 -19.00 15.63
C GLY A 124 7.88 -19.34 14.32
N HIS A 125 7.16 -19.25 13.19
CA HIS A 125 7.73 -19.35 11.84
C HIS A 125 7.62 -18.01 11.12
N THR A 126 8.48 -17.77 10.13
CA THR A 126 8.37 -16.63 9.21
C THR A 126 7.90 -17.13 7.86
N LEU A 127 6.80 -16.58 7.37
CA LEU A 127 6.20 -16.95 6.07
C LEU A 127 6.44 -15.82 5.06
N PRO A 128 7.07 -16.07 3.91
CA PRO A 128 7.18 -15.09 2.84
C PRO A 128 5.83 -14.93 2.11
N VAL A 129 5.05 -13.95 2.52
CA VAL A 129 3.70 -13.67 2.01
C VAL A 129 3.78 -12.64 0.90
N ARG A 130 3.25 -12.97 -0.28
CA ARG A 130 3.09 -12.00 -1.37
C ARG A 130 1.94 -11.05 -1.09
N MET A 131 2.25 -9.77 -1.16
CA MET A 131 1.34 -8.64 -1.01
C MET A 131 1.09 -8.04 -2.40
N ASP A 132 -0.17 -7.97 -2.78
CA ASP A 132 -0.66 -7.49 -4.08
C ASP A 132 -1.64 -6.35 -3.81
N ASP A 133 -1.09 -5.14 -3.74
CA ASP A 133 -1.73 -3.94 -3.21
C ASP A 133 -2.19 -3.04 -4.35
N TRP A 134 -3.48 -2.74 -4.38
CA TRP A 134 -4.04 -1.72 -5.25
C TRP A 134 -4.43 -0.51 -4.43
N MET A 135 -3.81 0.63 -4.70
CA MET A 135 -4.15 1.90 -4.08
C MET A 135 -4.85 2.79 -5.11
N TYR A 136 -5.93 3.42 -4.70
CA TYR A 136 -6.73 4.33 -5.53
C TYR A 136 -6.90 5.65 -4.81
N ALA A 137 -6.43 6.74 -5.42
CA ALA A 137 -6.78 8.07 -4.97
C ALA A 137 -8.26 8.32 -5.26
N ILE A 138 -9.02 8.58 -4.20
CA ILE A 138 -10.43 8.96 -4.26
C ILE A 138 -10.53 10.47 -4.47
N ASP A 139 -9.73 11.21 -3.71
CA ASP A 139 -9.55 12.65 -3.82
C ASP A 139 -8.13 13.04 -3.38
N ALA A 140 -7.90 14.32 -3.05
CA ALA A 140 -6.59 14.81 -2.64
C ALA A 140 -6.17 14.38 -1.21
N GLU A 141 -7.13 13.99 -0.38
CA GLU A 141 -6.93 13.61 1.03
C GLU A 141 -7.05 12.10 1.23
N HIS A 142 -7.85 11.42 0.40
CA HIS A 142 -8.25 10.03 0.60
C HIS A 142 -7.65 9.07 -0.43
N VAL A 143 -7.01 8.02 0.06
CA VAL A 143 -6.53 6.89 -0.75
C VAL A 143 -7.09 5.59 -0.17
N LEU A 144 -7.69 4.76 -1.03
CA LEU A 144 -8.16 3.44 -0.67
C LEU A 144 -7.17 2.38 -1.11
N ASN A 145 -6.65 1.58 -0.19
CA ASN A 145 -5.79 0.44 -0.45
C ASN A 145 -6.57 -0.87 -0.27
N VAL A 146 -6.49 -1.73 -1.28
CA VAL A 146 -7.05 -3.08 -1.28
C VAL A 146 -5.94 -4.05 -1.63
N THR A 147 -5.66 -4.95 -0.71
CA THR A 147 -4.54 -5.86 -0.77
C THR A 147 -5.02 -7.29 -0.76
N ARG A 148 -4.49 -8.11 -1.65
CA ARG A 148 -4.60 -9.56 -1.59
C ARG A 148 -3.32 -10.16 -1.04
N MET A 149 -3.43 -10.93 0.03
CA MET A 149 -2.32 -11.66 0.64
C MET A 149 -2.31 -13.11 0.14
N SER A 150 -1.16 -13.58 -0.35
CA SER A 150 -1.03 -14.97 -0.80
C SER A 150 0.29 -15.62 -0.39
N PHE A 151 0.24 -16.90 -0.06
CA PHE A 151 1.42 -17.72 0.21
C PHE A 151 1.42 -18.92 -0.71
N TRP A 152 2.51 -19.09 -1.48
CA TRP A 152 2.64 -20.18 -2.47
C TRP A 152 1.44 -20.32 -3.42
N GLY A 153 0.87 -19.18 -3.85
CA GLY A 153 -0.30 -19.13 -4.73
C GLY A 153 -1.66 -19.27 -4.04
N TRP A 154 -1.70 -19.65 -2.76
CA TRP A 154 -2.94 -19.74 -1.99
C TRP A 154 -3.27 -18.40 -1.33
N THR A 155 -4.49 -17.90 -1.53
CA THR A 155 -4.96 -16.69 -0.86
C THR A 155 -5.13 -16.95 0.64
N LEU A 156 -4.45 -16.14 1.45
CA LEU A 156 -4.58 -16.15 2.91
C LEU A 156 -5.74 -15.26 3.36
N GLY A 157 -5.91 -14.12 2.69
CA GLY A 157 -6.91 -13.13 3.06
C GLY A 157 -6.71 -11.82 2.31
N HIS A 158 -7.46 -10.81 2.74
CA HIS A 158 -7.45 -9.48 2.17
C HIS A 158 -7.28 -8.43 3.25
N VAL A 159 -6.57 -7.36 2.91
CA VAL A 159 -6.53 -6.14 3.71
C VAL A 159 -7.25 -5.04 2.94
N THR A 160 -8.14 -4.32 3.62
CA THR A 160 -8.73 -3.09 3.10
C THR A 160 -8.36 -1.98 4.07
N LEU A 161 -7.75 -0.93 3.55
CA LEU A 161 -7.20 0.17 4.33
C LEU A 161 -7.57 1.49 3.68
N ALA A 162 -8.22 2.37 4.43
CA ALA A 162 -8.52 3.73 4.01
C ALA A 162 -7.51 4.68 4.64
N PHE A 163 -6.71 5.34 3.81
CA PHE A 163 -5.81 6.41 4.21
C PHE A 163 -6.50 7.77 4.09
N SER A 164 -6.22 8.62 5.07
CA SER A 164 -6.67 10.01 5.14
C SER A 164 -5.47 10.89 5.48
N LYS A 165 -5.27 11.92 4.67
CA LYS A 165 -4.29 12.97 4.90
C LYS A 165 -5.01 14.24 5.32
N HIS A 166 -4.87 14.63 6.58
CA HIS A 166 -5.42 15.89 7.05
C HIS A 166 -4.59 17.05 6.51
N MET A 167 -5.13 17.81 5.55
CA MET A 167 -4.54 19.06 5.09
C MET A 167 -4.83 20.17 6.10
N GLY A 168 -4.17 20.14 7.25
CA GLY A 168 -4.27 21.15 8.32
C GLY A 168 -2.94 21.87 8.51
N GLU A 169 -2.99 23.21 8.45
CA GLU A 169 -1.90 24.20 8.58
C GLU A 169 -0.61 23.70 9.25
N GLN A 170 0.50 23.78 8.53
CA GLN A 170 1.82 23.76 9.13
C GLN A 170 1.92 24.99 10.05
N HIS A 171 1.61 24.79 11.32
CA HIS A 171 1.70 25.81 12.35
C HIS A 171 3.16 26.30 12.39
N VAL A 172 3.34 27.56 12.00
CA VAL A 172 4.55 28.34 12.20
C VAL A 172 4.91 28.26 13.68
N SER A 173 5.86 27.39 14.03
CA SER A 173 6.59 27.50 15.29
C SER A 173 7.66 28.57 15.10
N SER A 174 7.22 29.83 15.10
CA SER A 174 8.12 30.92 15.43
C SER A 174 8.46 30.76 16.90
N LEU A 175 9.71 30.39 17.14
CA LEU A 175 10.36 30.47 18.43
C LEU A 175 10.06 31.84 19.08
N LYS A 176 9.51 31.79 20.29
CA LYS A 176 9.75 32.82 21.30
C LYS A 176 10.96 32.39 22.12
#